data_AF-A0A2L2YSN0-F1
#
_entry.id   AF-A0A2L2YSN0-F1
#
_cell.length_a   1.000
_cell.length_b   1.000
_cell.length_c   1.000
_cell.angle_alpha   90.00
_cell.angle_beta   90.00
_cell.angle_gamma   90.00
#
_symmetry.space_group_name_H-M   'P 1'
#
loop_
_entity.id
_entity.type
_entity.pdbx_description
1 polymer ?
#
loop_
_entity_poly.entity_id
_entity_poly.type
_entity_poly.pdbx_seq_one_letter_code
_entity_poly.pdbx_strand_id
1 'polypeptide(L)'
;YRVAFAKALENAVGLPNVKEISYEVCRIINIWRNRDLFEEGFCQRLIDKLQGKEKETEVPAVTEESELDVIANYKKENLIDKVIKLKHINDEMNEKEEILKCADEPSKSDFVHLGSQEGQNMLQKITRYCNTVKGFIKLVNDEIEMREKLLKELNRTNIFYTSQYEDVKKVAHAYKIYGKKIKKVAKQLSDKRETLSPAIATTYFSDNDISAPKSPDDAFS
;
A
#
# COMPACT_ATOMS: atom_id res chain seq x y z
N TYR A 1 19.45 -12.28 21.47
CA TYR A 1 19.93 -13.16 20.37
C TYR A 1 18.87 -14.09 19.79
N ARG A 2 18.10 -14.85 20.58
CA ARG A 2 17.09 -15.79 20.06
C ARG A 2 16.02 -15.17 19.14
N VAL A 3 15.49 -13.99 19.50
CA VAL A 3 14.46 -13.30 18.70
C VAL A 3 15.01 -12.79 17.36
N ALA A 4 16.21 -12.19 17.36
CA ALA A 4 16.87 -11.75 16.14
C ALA A 4 17.25 -12.92 15.23
N PHE A 5 17.67 -14.04 15.82
CA PHE A 5 17.98 -15.27 15.10
C PHE A 5 16.71 -15.92 14.52
N ALA A 6 15.59 -15.93 15.24
CA ALA A 6 14.31 -16.45 14.74
C ALA A 6 13.84 -15.71 13.48
N LYS A 7 13.94 -14.38 13.47
CA LYS A 7 13.60 -13.55 12.31
C LYS A 7 14.53 -13.81 11.11
N ALA A 8 15.82 -13.99 11.36
CA ALA A 8 16.78 -14.33 10.31
C ALA A 8 16.55 -15.75 9.76
N LEU A 9 16.19 -16.70 10.63
CA LEU A 9 15.91 -18.08 10.28
C LEU A 9 14.66 -18.21 9.40
N GLU A 10 13.59 -17.47 9.71
CA GLU A 10 12.35 -17.46 8.93
C GLU A 10 12.53 -16.94 7.50
N ASN A 11 13.44 -15.96 7.34
CA ASN A 11 13.85 -15.43 6.04
C ASN A 11 14.76 -16.42 5.30
N ALA A 12 15.71 -17.05 6.00
CA ALA A 12 16.67 -17.98 5.41
C ALA A 12 16.02 -19.26 4.88
N VAL A 13 15.01 -19.77 5.58
CA VAL A 13 14.27 -20.98 5.18
C VAL A 13 13.55 -20.84 3.83
N GLY A 14 13.26 -19.60 3.39
CA GLY A 14 12.66 -19.33 2.08
C GLY A 14 13.66 -19.27 0.91
N LEU A 15 14.97 -19.37 1.17
CA LEU A 15 15.98 -19.25 0.11
C LEU A 15 16.05 -20.52 -0.76
N PRO A 16 16.23 -20.38 -2.08
CA PRO A 16 16.24 -21.53 -3.00
C PRO A 16 17.36 -22.53 -2.67
N ASN A 17 18.51 -22.04 -2.20
CA ASN A 17 19.66 -22.87 -1.82
C ASN A 17 19.40 -23.75 -0.59
N VAL A 18 18.42 -23.39 0.24
CA VAL A 18 18.09 -24.14 1.47
C VAL A 18 17.20 -25.34 1.16
N LYS A 19 16.57 -25.39 -0.02
CA LYS A 19 15.80 -26.57 -0.46
C LYS A 19 16.69 -27.79 -0.71
N GLU A 20 17.93 -27.57 -1.16
CA GLU A 20 18.92 -28.64 -1.42
C GLU A 20 19.38 -29.35 -0.13
N ILE A 21 19.38 -28.64 1.00
CA ILE A 21 19.78 -29.15 2.33
C ILE A 21 18.59 -29.26 3.29
N SER A 22 17.36 -29.33 2.74
CA SER A 22 16.12 -29.30 3.51
C SER A 22 16.03 -30.41 4.56
N TYR A 23 16.60 -31.59 4.29
CA TYR A 23 16.64 -32.72 5.22
C TYR A 23 17.49 -32.42 6.47
N GLU A 24 18.70 -31.90 6.27
CA GLU A 24 19.63 -31.52 7.34
C GLU A 24 19.04 -30.40 8.21
N VAL A 25 18.43 -29.39 7.56
CA VAL A 25 17.82 -28.26 8.25
C VAL A 25 16.57 -28.71 9.03
N CYS A 26 15.72 -29.56 8.47
CA CYS A 26 14.58 -30.16 9.20
C CYS A 26 15.04 -30.94 10.43
N ARG A 27 16.15 -31.70 10.30
CA ARG A 27 16.74 -32.45 11.42
C ARG A 27 17.17 -31.52 12.55
N ILE A 28 17.82 -30.40 12.23
CA ILE A 28 18.23 -29.39 13.21
C ILE A 28 17.01 -28.75 13.89
N ILE A 29 15.98 -28.37 13.13
CA ILE A 29 14.75 -27.78 13.67
C ILE A 29 14.01 -28.77 14.60
N ASN A 30 13.97 -30.06 14.26
CA ASN A 30 13.43 -31.10 15.15
C ASN A 30 14.23 -31.27 16.44
N ILE A 31 15.56 -31.15 16.39
CA ILE A 31 16.39 -31.14 17.61
C ILE A 31 16.07 -29.92 18.48
N TRP A 32 15.83 -28.76 17.87
CA TRP A 32 15.46 -27.55 18.60
C TRP A 32 14.07 -27.65 19.22
N ARG A 33 13.12 -28.28 18.51
CA ARG A 33 11.79 -28.61 19.02
C ARG A 33 11.87 -29.54 20.24
N ASN A 34 12.61 -30.63 20.13
CA ASN A 34 12.75 -31.61 21.23
C ASN A 34 13.48 -31.07 22.47
N ARG A 35 14.11 -29.90 22.36
CA ARG A 35 14.82 -29.22 23.45
C ARG A 35 14.12 -27.95 23.93
N ASP A 36 12.89 -27.70 23.46
CA ASP A 36 12.09 -26.51 23.76
C ASP A 36 12.85 -25.19 23.58
N LEU A 37 13.72 -25.12 22.57
CA LEU A 37 14.52 -23.91 22.29
C LEU A 37 13.68 -22.82 21.61
N PHE A 38 12.66 -23.23 20.87
CA PHE A 38 11.65 -22.40 20.21
C PHE A 38 10.27 -23.03 20.41
N GLU A 39 9.23 -22.21 20.29
CA GLU A 39 7.84 -22.65 20.37
C GLU A 39 7.54 -23.75 19.33
N GLU A 40 6.80 -24.77 19.75
CA GLU A 40 6.47 -25.93 18.92
C GLU A 40 5.80 -25.53 17.59
N GLY A 41 4.86 -24.58 17.66
CA GLY A 41 4.19 -24.03 16.49
C GLY A 41 5.13 -23.29 15.54
N PHE A 42 6.16 -22.60 16.04
CA PHE A 42 7.17 -21.93 15.22
C PHE A 42 8.05 -22.96 14.48
N CYS A 43 8.52 -23.99 15.19
CA CYS A 43 9.29 -25.07 14.59
C CYS A 43 8.49 -25.81 13.51
N GLN A 44 7.19 -26.04 13.72
CA GLN A 44 6.34 -26.72 12.74
C GLN A 44 6.16 -25.91 11.45
N ARG A 45 5.90 -24.60 11.56
CA ARG A 45 5.83 -23.71 10.39
C ARG A 45 7.10 -23.72 9.54
N LEU A 46 8.28 -23.72 10.17
CA LEU A 46 9.55 -23.76 9.43
C LEU A 46 9.76 -25.08 8.69
N ILE A 47 9.37 -26.21 9.29
CA ILE A 47 9.46 -27.52 8.63
C ILE A 47 8.50 -27.60 7.44
N ASP A 48 7.28 -27.09 7.60
CA ASP A 48 6.28 -27.10 6.53
C ASP A 48 6.72 -26.23 5.35
N LYS A 49 7.34 -25.06 5.63
CA LYS A 49 7.95 -24.16 4.65
C LYS A 49 9.13 -24.79 3.91
N LEU A 50 9.97 -25.57 4.61
CA LEU A 50 11.10 -26.31 4.00
C LEU A 50 10.66 -27.46 3.11
N GLN A 51 9.60 -28.17 3.51
CA GLN A 51 9.10 -29.35 2.80
C GLN A 51 8.15 -29.00 1.65
N GLY A 52 7.89 -27.71 1.41
CA GLY A 52 6.91 -27.26 0.41
C GLY A 52 5.49 -27.74 0.73
N LYS A 53 5.21 -28.10 1.98
CA LYS A 53 3.88 -28.48 2.48
C LYS A 53 3.14 -27.26 3.05
N GLU A 54 3.42 -26.10 2.48
CA GLU A 54 2.73 -24.87 2.85
C GLU A 54 1.28 -24.99 2.36
N LYS A 55 0.39 -25.48 3.23
CA LYS A 55 -0.94 -24.89 3.30
C LYS A 55 -0.68 -23.48 3.78
N GLU A 56 -0.84 -22.52 2.87
CA GLU A 56 -0.83 -21.08 3.13
C GLU A 56 -1.49 -20.84 4.49
N THR A 57 -0.66 -20.67 5.52
CA THR A 57 -1.16 -20.28 6.83
C THR A 57 -1.24 -18.78 6.80
N GLU A 58 -2.36 -18.33 6.23
CA GLU A 58 -3.19 -17.26 6.74
C GLU A 58 -2.41 -16.12 7.42
N VAL A 59 -1.91 -15.21 6.59
CA VAL A 59 -2.23 -13.80 6.82
C VAL A 59 -3.76 -13.73 6.90
N PRO A 60 -4.37 -13.14 7.96
CA PRO A 60 -5.78 -13.32 8.26
C PRO A 60 -6.62 -13.11 7.01
N ALA A 61 -7.40 -14.12 6.66
CA ALA A 61 -8.27 -14.18 5.50
C ALA A 61 -8.95 -12.82 5.25
N VAL A 62 -8.36 -12.05 4.33
CA VAL A 62 -9.09 -11.07 3.54
C VAL A 62 -9.48 -11.88 2.34
N THR A 63 -10.78 -12.15 2.19
CA THR A 63 -11.39 -12.61 0.95
C THR A 63 -10.62 -12.00 -0.22
N GLU A 64 -9.81 -12.81 -0.92
CA GLU A 64 -8.91 -12.28 -1.94
C GLU A 64 -9.78 -11.79 -3.10
N GLU A 65 -10.08 -10.49 -3.08
CA GLU A 65 -10.63 -9.81 -4.24
C GLU A 65 -9.63 -9.97 -5.37
N SER A 66 -10.10 -10.53 -6.48
CA SER A 66 -9.31 -10.61 -7.71
C SER A 66 -8.85 -9.21 -8.13
N GLU A 67 -7.62 -9.09 -8.63
CA GLU A 67 -7.09 -7.83 -9.14
C GLU A 67 -8.01 -7.17 -10.17
N LEU A 68 -8.68 -7.97 -11.00
CA LEU A 68 -9.65 -7.49 -11.99
C LEU A 68 -10.88 -6.86 -11.33
N ASP A 69 -11.34 -7.45 -10.23
CA ASP A 69 -12.49 -6.95 -9.46
C ASP A 69 -12.14 -5.65 -8.73
N VAL A 70 -10.92 -5.59 -8.18
CA VAL A 70 -10.36 -4.36 -7.60
C VAL A 70 -10.31 -3.25 -8.65
N ILE A 71 -9.79 -3.54 -9.85
CA ILE A 71 -9.68 -2.53 -10.91
C ILE A 71 -11.07 -2.03 -11.36
N ALA A 72 -12.04 -2.93 -11.48
CA ALA A 72 -13.39 -2.59 -11.93
C ALA A 72 -14.17 -1.75 -10.91
N ASN A 73 -13.99 -2.03 -9.60
CA ASN A 73 -14.77 -1.39 -8.54
C ASN A 73 -14.02 -0.27 -7.81
N TYR A 74 -12.79 0.05 -8.21
CA TYR A 74 -11.97 1.04 -7.54
C TYR A 74 -12.61 2.44 -7.52
N LYS A 75 -12.63 3.07 -6.34
CA LYS A 75 -13.08 4.45 -6.14
C LYS A 75 -12.11 5.19 -5.23
N LYS A 76 -11.45 6.22 -5.76
CA LYS A 76 -10.48 7.03 -5.00
C LYS A 76 -11.08 7.69 -3.75
N GLU A 77 -12.38 7.96 -3.77
CA GLU A 77 -13.14 8.56 -2.68
C GLU A 77 -13.08 7.69 -1.42
N ASN A 78 -13.06 6.36 -1.57
CA ASN A 78 -12.93 5.44 -0.45
C ASN A 78 -11.63 5.67 0.32
N LEU A 79 -10.50 5.80 -0.39
CA LEU A 79 -9.20 6.05 0.22
C LEU A 79 -9.21 7.40 0.97
N ILE A 80 -9.71 8.45 0.30
CA ILE A 80 -9.80 9.80 0.86
C ILE A 80 -10.64 9.79 2.14
N ASP A 81 -11.80 9.15 2.12
CA ASP A 81 -12.70 9.03 3.28
C ASP A 81 -12.03 8.31 4.46
N LYS A 82 -11.25 7.25 4.20
CA LYS A 82 -10.52 6.55 5.26
C LYS A 82 -9.43 7.43 5.87
N VAL A 83 -8.69 8.18 5.06
CA VAL A 83 -7.65 9.11 5.52
C VAL A 83 -8.27 10.23 6.37
N ILE A 84 -9.39 10.82 5.93
CA ILE A 84 -10.09 11.86 6.70
C ILE A 84 -10.57 11.31 8.05
N LYS A 85 -11.16 10.11 8.07
CA LYS A 85 -11.63 9.48 9.32
C LYS A 85 -10.48 9.16 10.27
N LEU A 86 -9.36 8.65 9.76
CA LEU A 86 -8.17 8.38 10.58
C LEU A 86 -7.62 9.68 11.19
N LYS A 87 -7.59 10.76 10.41
CA LYS A 87 -7.21 12.09 10.93
C LYS A 87 -8.10 12.52 12.09
N HIS A 88 -9.42 12.39 11.96
CA HIS A 88 -10.36 12.76 13.02
C HIS A 88 -10.12 11.97 14.31
N ILE A 89 -9.89 10.65 14.21
CA ILE A 89 -9.56 9.80 15.37
C ILE A 89 -8.26 10.27 16.03
N ASN A 90 -7.24 10.60 15.21
CA ASN A 90 -5.96 11.09 15.72
C ASN A 90 -6.10 12.46 16.41
N ASP A 91 -6.91 13.36 15.88
CA ASP A 91 -7.19 14.67 16.49
C ASP A 91 -7.92 14.50 17.84
N GLU A 92 -8.94 13.63 17.91
CA GLU A 92 -9.62 13.28 19.18
C GLU A 92 -8.67 12.62 20.20
N MET A 93 -7.77 11.76 19.72
CA MET A 93 -6.80 11.07 20.56
C MET A 93 -5.80 12.06 21.16
N ASN A 94 -5.28 13.00 20.37
CA ASN A 94 -4.42 14.08 20.84
C ASN A 94 -5.10 14.92 21.92
N GLU A 95 -6.37 15.30 21.73
CA GLU A 95 -7.14 16.05 22.75
C GLU A 95 -7.26 15.25 24.06
N LYS A 96 -7.62 13.96 23.98
CA LYS A 96 -7.72 13.10 25.17
C LYS A 96 -6.37 12.86 25.84
N GLU A 97 -5.28 12.78 25.07
CA GLU A 97 -3.93 12.63 25.61
C GLU A 97 -3.52 13.86 26.43
N GLU A 98 -3.79 15.07 25.93
CA GLU A 98 -3.53 16.31 26.66
C GLU A 98 -4.37 16.41 27.96
N ILE A 99 -5.62 15.95 27.92
CA ILE A 99 -6.47 15.85 29.13
C ILE A 99 -5.85 14.87 30.14
N LEU A 100 -5.35 13.72 29.69
CA LEU A 100 -4.72 12.72 30.56
C LEU A 100 -3.41 13.22 31.17
N LYS A 101 -2.58 13.95 30.40
CA LYS A 101 -1.34 14.56 30.90
C LYS A 101 -1.59 15.57 32.01
N CYS A 102 -2.70 16.31 31.91
CA CYS A 102 -3.11 17.29 32.92
C CYS A 102 -3.88 16.67 34.10
N ALA A 103 -4.30 15.40 34.00
CA ALA A 103 -5.08 14.75 35.03
C ALA A 103 -4.17 14.17 36.12
N ASP A 104 -4.48 14.44 37.38
CA ASP A 104 -3.77 13.82 38.51
C ASP A 104 -4.00 12.30 38.49
N GLU A 105 -2.90 11.55 38.38
CA GLU A 105 -2.95 10.09 38.45
C GLU A 105 -3.31 9.65 39.88
N PRO A 106 -4.35 8.82 40.06
CA PRO A 106 -4.76 8.39 41.38
C PRO A 106 -3.73 7.46 42.02
N SER A 107 -3.38 7.76 43.27
CA SER A 107 -2.39 7.08 44.08
C SER A 107 -3.02 6.11 45.10
N LYS A 108 -2.22 5.17 45.63
CA LYS A 108 -2.71 4.22 46.65
C LYS A 108 -3.17 4.90 47.95
N SER A 109 -2.65 6.08 48.28
CA SER A 109 -3.07 6.88 49.43
C SER A 109 -4.48 7.46 49.28
N ASP A 110 -4.97 7.63 48.05
CA ASP A 110 -6.29 8.22 47.78
C ASP A 110 -7.46 7.29 48.15
N PHE A 111 -7.16 6.04 48.50
CA PHE A 111 -8.14 5.05 48.93
C PHE A 111 -8.34 5.01 50.46
N VAL A 112 -7.57 5.78 51.25
CA VAL A 112 -7.47 5.59 52.71
C VAL A 112 -8.62 6.21 53.53
N HIS A 113 -9.51 7.02 52.94
CA HIS A 113 -10.61 7.67 53.67
C HIS A 113 -11.98 7.60 52.97
N LEU A 114 -12.28 6.49 52.29
CA LEU A 114 -13.50 6.28 51.49
C LEU A 114 -14.84 6.48 52.24
N GLY A 115 -14.85 6.40 53.58
CA GLY A 115 -16.04 6.65 54.40
C GLY A 115 -16.34 8.12 54.71
N SER A 116 -15.47 9.05 54.30
CA SER A 116 -15.62 10.49 54.52
C SER A 116 -16.12 11.21 53.27
N GLN A 117 -16.63 12.45 53.42
CA GLN A 117 -16.98 13.31 52.28
C GLN A 117 -15.78 13.56 51.35
N GLU A 118 -14.58 13.70 51.93
CA GLU A 118 -13.33 13.85 51.18
C GLU A 118 -13.00 12.58 50.35
N GLY A 119 -13.26 11.40 50.92
CA GLY A 119 -13.12 10.13 50.22
C GLY A 119 -14.10 9.96 49.06
N GLN A 120 -15.33 10.47 49.18
CA GLN A 120 -16.28 10.48 48.06
C GLN A 120 -15.81 11.39 46.92
N ASN A 121 -15.23 12.56 47.23
CA ASN A 121 -14.64 13.45 46.24
C ASN A 121 -13.44 12.79 45.52
N MET A 122 -12.58 12.09 46.26
CA MET A 122 -11.48 11.31 45.66
C MET A 122 -12.00 10.18 44.78
N LEU A 123 -13.03 9.44 45.20
CA LEU A 123 -13.64 8.39 44.41
C LEU A 123 -14.20 8.92 43.07
N GLN A 124 -14.82 10.11 43.09
CA GLN A 124 -15.27 10.76 41.86
C GLN A 124 -14.11 11.12 40.92
N LYS A 125 -13.00 11.64 41.46
CA LYS A 125 -11.78 11.92 40.68
C LYS A 125 -11.20 10.65 40.05
N ILE A 126 -11.03 9.59 40.85
CA ILE A 126 -10.56 8.27 40.39
C ILE A 126 -11.48 7.74 39.29
N THR A 127 -12.79 7.79 39.50
CA THR A 127 -13.79 7.32 38.52
C THR A 127 -13.67 8.10 37.21
N ARG A 128 -13.52 9.42 37.29
CA ARG A 128 -13.33 10.26 36.11
C ARG A 128 -12.04 9.91 35.36
N TYR A 129 -10.92 9.75 36.07
CA TYR A 129 -9.64 9.33 35.50
C TYR A 129 -9.76 7.98 34.78
N CYS A 130 -10.31 6.96 35.46
CA CYS A 130 -10.55 5.63 34.89
C CYS A 130 -11.43 5.69 33.63
N ASN A 131 -12.49 6.51 33.64
CA ASN A 131 -13.35 6.70 32.48
C ASN A 131 -12.61 7.37 31.30
N THR A 132 -11.77 8.35 31.58
CA THR A 132 -10.93 9.01 30.57
C THR A 132 -9.95 8.02 29.95
N VAL A 133 -9.22 7.25 30.77
CA VAL A 133 -8.28 6.22 30.30
C VAL A 133 -9.00 5.16 29.47
N LYS A 134 -10.15 4.67 29.95
CA LYS A 134 -10.96 3.69 29.19
C LYS A 134 -11.41 4.26 27.84
N GLY A 135 -11.79 5.54 27.79
CA GLY A 135 -12.14 6.23 26.55
C GLY A 135 -10.94 6.36 25.60
N PHE A 136 -9.75 6.63 26.13
CA PHE A 136 -8.51 6.70 25.35
C PHE A 136 -8.12 5.35 24.76
N ILE A 137 -8.17 4.27 25.56
CA ILE A 137 -7.95 2.89 25.08
C ILE A 137 -8.90 2.55 23.94
N LYS A 138 -10.18 2.98 24.04
CA LYS A 138 -11.14 2.78 22.96
C LYS A 138 -10.71 3.50 21.67
N LEU A 139 -10.30 4.77 21.75
CA LEU A 139 -9.79 5.49 20.57
C LEU A 139 -8.58 4.81 19.93
N VAL A 140 -7.65 4.28 20.74
CA VAL A 140 -6.49 3.53 20.24
C VAL A 140 -6.94 2.28 19.48
N ASN A 141 -7.91 1.53 20.00
CA ASN A 141 -8.46 0.36 19.30
C ASN A 141 -9.17 0.76 18.00
N ASP A 142 -9.96 1.84 18.02
CA ASP A 142 -10.65 2.38 16.84
C ASP A 142 -9.61 2.84 15.78
N GLU A 143 -8.47 3.42 16.21
CA GLU A 143 -7.36 3.82 15.34
C GLU A 143 -6.70 2.60 14.67
N ILE A 144 -6.44 1.53 15.43
CA ILE A 144 -5.87 0.28 14.90
C ILE A 144 -6.79 -0.29 13.81
N GLU A 145 -8.08 -0.45 14.10
CA GLU A 145 -9.06 -0.98 13.14
C GLU A 145 -9.15 -0.11 11.88
N MET A 146 -9.08 1.22 12.03
CA MET A 146 -9.12 2.14 10.90
C MET A 146 -7.83 2.13 10.07
N ARG A 147 -6.66 1.93 10.68
CA ARG A 147 -5.39 1.72 9.97
C ARG A 147 -5.41 0.42 9.17
N GLU A 148 -5.97 -0.66 9.71
CA GLU A 148 -6.14 -1.92 8.97
C GLU A 148 -7.03 -1.73 7.74
N LYS A 149 -8.17 -1.04 7.90
CA LYS A 149 -9.07 -0.70 6.79
C LYS A 149 -8.38 0.20 5.75
N LEU A 150 -7.59 1.18 6.19
CA LEU A 150 -6.83 2.06 5.31
C LEU A 150 -5.76 1.30 4.53
N LEU A 151 -5.08 0.34 5.17
CA LEU A 151 -4.07 -0.49 4.52
C LEU A 151 -4.67 -1.36 3.40
N LYS A 152 -5.86 -1.93 3.64
CA LYS A 152 -6.61 -2.65 2.60
C LYS A 152 -6.94 -1.75 1.40
N GLU A 153 -7.42 -0.53 1.66
CA GLU A 153 -7.75 0.41 0.58
C GLU A 153 -6.51 0.91 -0.16
N LEU A 154 -5.39 1.16 0.55
CA LEU A 154 -4.10 1.50 -0.07
C LEU A 154 -3.59 0.37 -0.98
N ASN A 155 -3.78 -0.89 -0.59
CA ASN A 155 -3.42 -2.01 -1.44
C ASN A 155 -4.26 -2.02 -2.74
N ARG A 156 -5.58 -1.81 -2.63
CA ARG A 156 -6.47 -1.66 -3.81
C ARG A 156 -6.03 -0.51 -4.71
N THR A 157 -5.71 0.64 -4.12
CA THR A 157 -5.16 1.80 -4.83
C THR A 157 -3.87 1.46 -5.57
N ASN A 158 -2.96 0.73 -4.92
CA ASN A 158 -1.70 0.33 -5.51
C ASN A 158 -1.90 -0.59 -6.73
N ILE A 159 -2.79 -1.58 -6.63
CA ILE A 159 -3.16 -2.47 -7.74
C ILE A 159 -3.72 -1.65 -8.92
N PHE A 160 -4.71 -0.78 -8.65
CA PHE A 160 -5.34 0.03 -9.68
C PHE A 160 -4.35 0.95 -10.41
N TYR A 161 -3.55 1.73 -9.68
CA TYR A 161 -2.62 2.67 -10.31
C TYR A 161 -1.43 1.99 -10.96
N THR A 162 -1.01 0.82 -10.49
CA THR A 162 0.01 0.01 -11.17
C THR A 162 -0.51 -0.46 -12.53
N SER A 163 -1.72 -1.02 -12.59
CA SER A 163 -2.36 -1.42 -13.85
C SER A 163 -2.50 -0.24 -14.82
N GLN A 164 -3.00 0.91 -14.35
CA GLN A 164 -3.14 2.12 -15.16
C GLN A 164 -1.81 2.61 -15.71
N TYR A 165 -0.75 2.58 -14.89
CA TYR A 165 0.59 3.00 -15.31
C TYR A 165 1.13 2.11 -16.44
N GLU A 166 0.94 0.79 -16.34
CA GLU A 166 1.37 -0.14 -17.38
C GLU A 166 0.66 0.10 -18.71
N ASP A 167 -0.64 0.40 -18.69
CA ASP A 167 -1.40 0.69 -19.89
C ASP A 167 -0.99 2.01 -20.52
N VAL A 168 -0.81 3.07 -19.71
CA VAL A 168 -0.28 4.35 -20.19
C VAL A 168 1.12 4.17 -20.78
N LYS A 169 1.97 3.34 -20.17
CA LYS A 169 3.32 3.03 -20.67
C LYS A 169 3.29 2.37 -22.06
N LYS A 170 2.37 1.41 -22.28
CA LYS A 170 2.16 0.79 -23.59
C LYS A 170 1.71 1.83 -24.63
N VAL A 171 0.75 2.68 -24.27
CA VAL A 171 0.23 3.74 -25.14
C VAL A 171 1.32 4.74 -25.51
N ALA A 172 2.05 5.26 -24.53
CA ALA A 172 3.16 6.20 -24.74
C ALA A 172 4.25 5.59 -25.65
N HIS A 173 4.54 4.30 -25.50
CA HIS A 173 5.47 3.59 -26.37
C HIS A 173 4.97 3.53 -27.82
N ALA A 174 3.68 3.24 -28.03
CA ALA A 174 3.07 3.23 -29.36
C ALA A 174 3.15 4.62 -30.03
N TYR A 175 2.81 5.70 -29.31
CA TYR A 175 2.96 7.07 -29.80
C TYR A 175 4.42 7.42 -30.12
N LYS A 176 5.38 6.96 -29.31
CA LYS A 176 6.81 7.15 -29.60
C LYS A 176 7.23 6.46 -30.90
N ILE A 177 6.77 5.24 -31.15
CA ILE A 177 7.03 4.52 -32.41
C ILE A 177 6.38 5.27 -33.58
N TYR A 178 5.12 5.68 -33.42
CA TYR A 178 4.38 6.38 -34.46
C TYR A 178 5.03 7.72 -34.83
N GLY A 179 5.46 8.50 -33.83
CA GLY A 179 6.21 9.73 -34.04
C GLY A 179 7.53 9.51 -34.80
N LYS A 180 8.25 8.41 -34.52
CA LYS A 180 9.44 8.04 -35.31
C LYS A 180 9.10 7.73 -36.77
N LYS A 181 7.99 7.02 -37.02
CA LYS A 181 7.52 6.72 -38.38
C LYS A 181 7.15 7.99 -39.14
N ILE A 182 6.42 8.92 -38.53
CA ILE A 182 6.09 10.22 -39.13
C ILE A 182 7.36 10.99 -39.49
N LYS A 183 8.31 11.11 -38.56
CA LYS A 183 9.59 11.81 -38.82
C LYS A 183 10.35 11.19 -39.99
N LYS A 184 10.34 9.85 -40.11
CA LYS A 184 10.96 9.14 -41.24
C LYS A 184 10.27 9.49 -42.56
N VAL A 185 8.94 9.46 -42.59
CA VAL A 185 8.15 9.80 -43.80
C VAL A 185 8.35 11.27 -44.18
N ALA A 186 8.33 12.19 -43.22
CA ALA A 186 8.58 13.61 -43.44
C ALA A 186 9.98 13.85 -44.06
N LYS A 187 11.01 13.15 -43.55
CA LYS A 187 12.36 13.22 -44.13
C LYS A 187 12.39 12.68 -45.56
N GLN A 188 11.78 11.51 -45.81
CA GLN A 188 11.70 10.94 -47.16
C GLN A 188 10.97 11.85 -48.16
N LEU A 189 9.94 12.57 -47.72
CA LEU A 189 9.24 13.58 -48.52
C LEU A 189 10.12 14.79 -48.80
N SER A 190 10.88 15.28 -47.81
CA SER A 190 11.84 16.38 -47.99
C SER A 190 12.92 16.02 -49.00
N ASP A 191 13.54 14.85 -48.84
CA ASP A 191 14.59 14.35 -49.73
C ASP A 191 14.08 14.23 -51.18
N LYS A 192 12.86 13.70 -51.36
CA LYS A 192 12.22 13.60 -52.69
C LYS A 192 11.89 14.97 -53.28
N ARG A 193 11.39 15.91 -52.48
CA ARG A 193 11.14 17.29 -52.91
C ARG A 193 12.42 17.96 -53.41
N GLU A 194 13.52 17.82 -52.68
CA GLU A 194 14.82 18.38 -53.07
C GLU A 194 15.36 17.73 -54.36
N THR A 195 15.14 16.43 -54.54
CA THR A 195 15.53 15.71 -55.77
C THR A 195 14.67 16.11 -56.98
N LEU A 196 13.40 16.46 -56.75
CA LEU A 196 12.49 16.93 -57.81
C LEU A 196 12.67 18.42 -58.14
N SER A 197 13.18 19.24 -57.21
CA SER A 197 13.38 20.68 -57.42
C SER A 197 14.30 21.06 -58.59
N PRO A 198 15.40 20.34 -58.90
CA PRO A 198 16.17 20.61 -60.12
C PRO A 198 15.50 20.06 -61.40
N ALA A 199 14.54 19.14 -61.29
CA ALA A 199 13.89 18.51 -62.45
C ALA A 199 12.59 19.21 -62.89
N ILE A 200 11.90 19.91 -61.99
CA ILE A 200 10.61 20.58 -62.27
C ILE A 200 10.79 22.04 -62.69
N ALA A 201 11.94 22.66 -62.40
CA ALA A 201 12.25 24.03 -62.82
C ALA A 201 12.33 24.22 -64.35
N THR A 202 12.28 23.13 -65.14
CA THR A 202 12.33 23.21 -66.61
C THR A 202 10.99 22.98 -67.30
N THR A 203 9.89 22.62 -66.60
CA THR A 203 8.71 22.17 -67.38
C THR A 203 7.32 22.61 -66.91
N TYR A 204 7.09 23.06 -65.66
CA TYR A 204 5.70 23.34 -65.24
C TYR A 204 5.55 24.54 -64.29
N PHE A 205 5.91 25.75 -64.76
CA PHE A 205 5.24 26.97 -64.31
C PHE A 205 4.16 27.32 -65.34
N SER A 206 2.99 26.69 -65.21
CA SER A 206 1.74 27.21 -65.73
C SER A 206 0.66 26.79 -64.77
N ASP A 207 0.19 27.81 -64.03
CA ASP A 207 -1.10 27.95 -63.38
C ASP A 207 -1.93 26.69 -63.16
N ASN A 208 -2.21 26.38 -61.90
CA ASN A 208 -3.59 26.17 -61.49
C ASN A 208 -3.75 26.26 -59.96
N ASP A 209 -4.69 27.14 -59.60
CA ASP A 209 -5.36 27.25 -58.31
C ASP A 209 -5.72 25.88 -57.72
N ILE A 210 -5.27 25.62 -56.48
CA ILE A 210 -5.92 24.64 -55.61
C ILE A 210 -6.03 25.27 -54.22
N SER A 211 -7.26 25.68 -53.88
CA SER A 211 -7.65 26.13 -52.55
C SER A 211 -7.27 25.11 -51.48
N ALA A 212 -6.60 25.56 -50.42
CA ALA A 212 -6.34 24.78 -49.22
C ALA A 212 -7.64 24.49 -48.44
N PRO A 213 -7.88 23.27 -47.93
CA PRO A 213 -8.91 23.04 -46.94
C PRO A 213 -8.49 23.70 -45.61
N LYS A 214 -9.45 24.39 -44.97
CA LYS A 214 -9.26 25.14 -43.73
C LYS A 214 -8.89 24.24 -42.54
N SER A 215 -8.09 24.81 -41.63
CA SER A 215 -7.63 24.24 -40.35
C SER A 215 -8.76 23.62 -39.53
N PRO A 216 -8.53 22.49 -38.83
CA PRO A 216 -9.47 21.93 -37.87
C PRO A 216 -9.26 22.56 -36.48
N ASP A 217 -9.73 23.79 -36.28
CA ASP A 217 -9.77 24.42 -34.93
C ASP A 217 -11.17 24.58 -34.35
N ASP A 218 -12.24 24.11 -35.01
CA ASP A 218 -13.62 24.21 -34.51
C ASP A 218 -14.20 22.85 -34.10
N ALA A 219 -13.55 22.14 -33.17
CA ALA A 219 -14.07 20.87 -32.64
C ALA A 219 -14.13 20.78 -31.11
N PHE A 220 -14.04 21.90 -30.40
CA PHE A 220 -14.41 21.96 -28.98
C PHE A 220 -14.97 23.34 -28.63
N SER A 221 -16.29 23.47 -28.77
CA SER A 221 -17.07 24.44 -28.02
C SER A 221 -18.40 23.82 -27.60
#